data_AF-A0A856QW47-F1
#
_entry.id   AF-A0A856QW47-F1
#
_cell.length_a   1.000
_cell.length_b   1.000
_cell.length_c   1.000
_cell.angle_alpha   90.00
_cell.angle_beta   90.00
_cell.angle_gamma   90.00
#
_symmetry.space_group_name_H-M   'P 1'
#
loop_
_entity.id
_entity.type
_entity.pdbx_description
1 polymer ?
#
loop_
_entity_poly.entity_id
_entity_poly.type
_entity_poly.pdbx_seq_one_letter_code
_entity_poly.pdbx_strand_id
1 'polypeptide(L)' 'MHQSGRHGATINIALHNFSFQNAAFQNTAFQNVAFQNTDLQNIGLQKTVFQNTVLRNAALRNL' A
#
# COMPACT_ATOMS: atom_id res chain seq x y z
N MET A 1 -25.06 -12.72 -20.77
CA MET A 1 -24.00 -13.26 -19.89
C MET A 1 -22.68 -12.63 -20.30
N HIS A 2 -22.21 -11.61 -19.57
CA HIS A 2 -20.83 -11.12 -19.67
C HIS A 2 -20.35 -10.77 -18.26
N GLN A 3 -20.07 -11.80 -17.48
CA GLN A 3 -19.15 -11.66 -16.35
C GLN A 3 -17.77 -11.94 -16.90
N SER A 4 -17.11 -10.89 -17.38
CA SER A 4 -15.66 -10.89 -17.57
C SER A 4 -15.04 -10.87 -16.17
N GLY A 5 -14.96 -12.05 -15.55
CA GLY A 5 -14.21 -12.27 -14.33
C GLY A 5 -12.75 -11.96 -14.61
N ARG A 6 -12.34 -10.73 -14.30
CA ARG A 6 -10.92 -10.38 -14.22
C ARG A 6 -10.36 -11.22 -13.08
N HIS A 7 -9.74 -12.34 -13.41
CA HIS A 7 -8.74 -12.97 -12.56
C HIS A 7 -7.50 -12.06 -12.55
N GLY A 8 -7.62 -10.90 -11.91
CA GLY A 8 -6.44 -10.22 -11.39
C GLY A 8 -6.07 -10.99 -10.13
N ALA A 9 -4.95 -11.70 -10.14
CA ALA A 9 -4.45 -12.34 -8.92
C ALA A 9 -4.37 -11.25 -7.83
N THR A 10 -5.29 -11.27 -6.87
CA THR A 10 -5.25 -10.37 -5.72
C THR A 10 -4.10 -10.85 -4.84
N ILE A 11 -2.92 -10.27 -5.05
CA ILE A 11 -1.77 -10.47 -4.19
C ILE A 11 -2.08 -9.70 -2.90
N ASN A 12 -2.51 -10.43 -1.87
CA ASN A 12 -2.65 -9.86 -0.54
C ASN A 12 -1.27 -9.78 0.10
N ILE A 13 -0.79 -8.57 0.36
CA ILE A 13 0.52 -8.35 1.00
C ILE A 13 0.28 -7.89 2.43
N ALA A 14 0.87 -8.60 3.40
CA ALA A 14 0.90 -8.18 4.78
C ALA A 14 2.34 -7.85 5.18
N LEU A 15 2.60 -6.60 5.55
CA LEU A 15 3.90 -6.13 6.01
C LEU A 15 3.81 -5.80 7.50
N HIS A 16 4.64 -6.48 8.29
CA HIS A 16 4.67 -6.33 9.74
C HIS A 16 6.03 -5.81 10.19
N ASN A 17 6.03 -4.84 11.11
CA ASN A 17 7.24 -4.30 11.75
C ASN A 17 8.29 -3.79 10.73
N PHE A 18 7.83 -3.09 9.70
CA PHE A 18 8.69 -2.57 8.63
C PHE A 18 8.87 -1.06 8.76
N SER A 19 9.95 -0.52 8.22
CA SER A 19 10.14 0.93 8.10
C SER A 19 10.50 1.29 6.67
N PHE A 20 9.78 2.24 6.08
CA PHE A 20 10.17 2.89 4.85
C PHE A 20 10.62 4.31 5.15
N GLN A 21 11.78 4.68 4.63
CA GLN A 21 12.35 6.01 4.78
C GLN A 21 12.78 6.53 3.42
N ASN A 22 12.45 7.78 3.11
CA ASN A 22 12.83 8.47 1.87
C ASN A 22 12.43 7.70 0.59
N ALA A 23 11.30 6.98 0.61
CA ALA A 23 10.82 6.24 -0.55
C ALA A 23 9.88 7.10 -1.42
N ALA A 24 9.90 6.88 -2.73
CA ALA A 24 8.98 7.53 -3.66
C ALA A 24 8.17 6.47 -4.42
N PHE A 25 6.84 6.53 -4.29
CA PHE A 25 5.92 5.71 -5.05
C PHE A 25 5.24 6.56 -6.12
N GLN A 26 5.53 6.25 -7.39
CA GLN A 26 4.99 6.96 -8.55
C GLN A 26 4.17 5.99 -9.39
N ASN A 27 2.94 6.37 -9.74
CA ASN A 27 2.01 5.54 -10.52
C ASN A 27 1.81 4.12 -9.95
N THR A 28 1.85 3.98 -8.62
CA THR A 28 1.78 2.70 -7.93
C THR A 28 0.36 2.41 -7.45
N ALA A 29 -0.10 1.16 -7.53
CA ALA A 29 -1.37 0.73 -6.96
C ALA A 29 -1.13 -0.30 -5.85
N PHE A 30 -1.49 0.04 -4.61
CA PHE A 30 -1.53 -0.89 -3.50
C PHE A 30 -2.95 -1.45 -3.38
N GLN A 31 -3.11 -2.74 -3.68
CA GLN A 31 -4.40 -3.43 -3.61
C GLN A 31 -4.34 -4.55 -2.56
N ASN A 32 -5.27 -4.53 -1.61
CA ASN A 32 -5.37 -5.51 -0.52
C ASN A 32 -4.07 -5.63 0.32
N VAL A 33 -3.45 -4.49 0.63
CA VAL A 33 -2.22 -4.44 1.42
C VAL A 33 -2.50 -4.10 2.87
N ALA A 34 -1.98 -4.88 3.81
CA ALA A 34 -2.05 -4.58 5.23
C ALA A 34 -0.67 -4.20 5.76
N PHE A 35 -0.52 -2.96 6.23
CA PHE A 35 0.65 -2.46 6.93
C PHE A 35 0.38 -2.48 8.44
N GLN A 36 1.18 -3.24 9.20
CA GLN A 36 1.06 -3.34 10.64
C GLN A 36 2.39 -2.94 11.31
N ASN A 37 2.31 -2.11 12.35
CA ASN A 37 3.46 -1.60 13.11
C ASN A 37 4.53 -1.03 12.17
N THR A 38 4.12 -0.19 11.22
CA THR A 38 5.00 0.28 10.13
C THR A 38 5.34 1.76 10.31
N ASP A 39 6.60 2.15 10.15
CA ASP A 39 6.97 3.58 10.14
C ASP A 39 7.24 4.03 8.71
N LEU A 40 6.56 5.09 8.27
CA LEU A 40 6.64 5.66 6.94
C LEU A 40 7.11 7.11 7.07
N GLN A 41 8.39 7.33 6.78
CA GLN A 41 9.03 8.64 6.89
C GLN A 41 9.48 9.18 5.52
N ASN A 42 9.19 10.45 5.24
CA ASN A 42 9.62 11.13 4.01
C ASN A 42 9.17 10.36 2.74
N ILE A 43 7.91 9.92 2.70
CA ILE A 43 7.40 9.10 1.60
C ILE A 43 6.66 9.97 0.59
N GLY A 44 7.19 10.04 -0.64
CA GLY A 44 6.53 10.72 -1.74
C GLY A 44 5.48 9.83 -2.42
N LEU A 45 4.24 10.30 -2.52
CA LEU A 45 3.14 9.57 -3.17
C LEU A 45 2.59 10.35 -4.36
N GLN A 46 3.02 10.03 -5.59
CA GLN A 46 2.47 10.65 -6.79
C GLN A 46 1.68 9.64 -7.63
N LYS A 47 0.44 10.02 -7.98
CA LYS A 47 -0.49 9.14 -8.74
C LYS A 47 -0.59 7.73 -8.13
N THR A 48 -0.51 7.65 -6.80
CA THR A 48 -0.59 6.38 -6.07
C THR A 48 -2.03 6.12 -5.66
N VAL A 49 -2.49 4.89 -5.84
CA VAL A 49 -3.85 4.46 -5.50
C VAL A 49 -3.79 3.39 -4.42
N PHE A 50 -4.62 3.54 -3.40
CA PHE A 50 -4.78 2.56 -2.32
C PHE A 50 -6.20 2.00 -2.38
N GLN A 51 -6.33 0.69 -2.53
CA GLN A 51 -7.61 -0.03 -2.56
C GLN A 51 -7.56 -1.19 -1.58
N ASN A 52 -8.53 -1.26 -0.66
CA ASN A 52 -8.53 -2.24 0.43
C ASN A 52 -7.21 -2.28 1.22
N THR A 53 -6.53 -1.13 1.33
CA THR A 53 -5.31 -1.00 2.11
C THR A 53 -5.65 -0.66 3.56
N VAL A 54 -5.02 -1.36 4.49
CA VAL A 54 -5.20 -1.15 5.93
C VAL A 54 -3.88 -0.74 6.56
N LEU A 55 -3.89 0.32 7.37
CA LEU A 55 -2.78 0.76 8.20
C LEU A 55 -3.16 0.56 9.67
N ARG A 56 -2.41 -0.27 10.40
CA ARG A 56 -2.58 -0.46 11.86
C ARG A 56 -1.28 -0.18 12.58
N ASN A 57 -1.35 0.64 13.63
CA ASN A 57 -0.17 1.10 14.38
C ASN A 57 0.92 1.65 13.45
N ALA A 58 0.53 2.34 12.38
CA ALA A 58 1.46 2.93 11.44
C ALA A 58 1.79 4.37 11.86
N ALA A 59 3.07 4.71 11.89
CA ALA A 59 3.52 6.08 12.04
C ALA A 59 3.74 6.68 10.65
N LEU A 60 3.15 7.85 10.39
CA LEU A 60 3.26 8.57 9.13
C LEU A 60 3.90 9.92 9.41
N ARG A 61 5.08 10.16 8.85
CA ARG A 61 5.85 11.39 9.08
C ARG A 61 6.37 11.94 7.76
N ASN A 62 6.17 13.23 7.53
CA ASN A 62 6.63 13.93 6.32
C ASN A 62 6.20 13.21 5.03
N LEU A 63 4.89 13.00 4.86
CA LEU A 63 4.32 12.48 3.61
C LEU A 63 4.17 13.59 2.56
#